data_AF-A0AAV0Y6G3-F1
#
_entry.id   AF-A0AAV0Y6G3-F1
#
_cell.length_a   1.000
_cell.length_b   1.000
_cell.length_c   1.000
_cell.angle_alpha   90.00
_cell.angle_beta   90.00
_cell.angle_gamma   90.00
#
_symmetry.space_group_name_H-M   'P 1'
#
loop_
_entity.id
_entity.type
_entity.pdbx_description
1 polymer ?
#
loop_
_entity_poly.entity_id
_entity_poly.type
_entity_poly.pdbx_seq_one_letter_code
_entity_poly.pdbx_strand_id
1 'polypeptide(L)'
;MVYSGSNVLVIESKTEDGCRVLLNHIDLIKLQELEWCITASIKEKEEKIKPEIIKQISDYCEYLREKCLQSDSPPNNLREMEIFIRNVEVRQSKKTPNLG
;
A
#
# COMPACT_ATOMS: atom_id res chain seq x y z
N MET A 1 -37.83 14.68 2.36
CA MET A 1 -39.21 14.16 2.13
C MET A 1 -39.52 13.17 3.24
N VAL A 2 -40.79 12.98 3.63
CA VAL A 2 -41.15 11.93 4.61
C VAL A 2 -41.68 10.72 3.84
N TYR A 3 -41.06 9.56 4.02
CA TYR A 3 -41.50 8.29 3.41
C TYR A 3 -41.69 7.26 4.52
N SER A 4 -42.86 6.62 4.55
CA SER A 4 -43.24 5.66 5.59
C SER A 4 -42.98 6.16 7.03
N GLY A 5 -43.30 7.45 7.29
CA GLY A 5 -43.13 8.07 8.61
C GLY A 5 -41.68 8.46 8.97
N SER A 6 -40.71 8.23 8.08
CA SER A 6 -39.30 8.57 8.30
C SER A 6 -38.81 9.66 7.34
N ASN A 7 -37.92 10.53 7.82
CA ASN A 7 -37.23 11.49 6.96
C ASN A 7 -36.23 10.77 6.07
N VAL A 8 -36.30 11.03 4.76
CA VAL A 8 -35.40 10.47 3.75
C VAL A 8 -34.82 11.56 2.85
N LEU A 9 -33.58 11.35 2.44
CA LEU A 9 -32.95 12.03 1.31
C LEU A 9 -33.44 11.37 0.03
N VAL A 10 -33.86 12.19 -0.94
CA VAL A 10 -34.38 11.71 -2.21
C VAL A 10 -33.48 12.23 -3.32
N ILE A 11 -32.95 11.32 -4.14
CA ILE A 11 -32.19 11.63 -5.34
C ILE A 11 -33.03 11.17 -6.52
N GLU A 12 -33.46 12.10 -7.36
CA GLU A 12 -34.37 11.83 -8.48
C GLU A 12 -33.68 12.11 -9.81
N SER A 13 -33.93 11.25 -10.80
CA SER A 13 -33.53 11.49 -12.17
C SER A 13 -34.30 12.69 -12.73
N LYS A 14 -33.60 13.56 -13.47
CA LYS A 14 -34.24 14.69 -14.17
C LYS A 14 -34.85 14.29 -15.51
N THR A 15 -34.49 13.12 -16.04
CA THR A 15 -34.83 12.69 -17.40
C THR A 15 -35.77 11.48 -17.42
N GLU A 16 -35.85 10.73 -16.32
CA GLU A 16 -36.71 9.55 -16.19
C GLU A 16 -37.70 9.75 -15.04
N ASP A 17 -38.98 9.79 -15.38
CA ASP A 17 -40.04 9.92 -14.38
C ASP A 17 -40.14 8.66 -13.51
N GLY A 18 -40.38 8.85 -12.22
CA GLY A 18 -40.43 7.77 -11.23
C GLY A 18 -39.08 7.16 -10.84
N CYS A 19 -37.97 7.53 -11.49
CA CYS A 19 -36.64 7.04 -11.14
C CYS A 19 -36.05 7.83 -9.97
N ARG A 20 -36.20 7.28 -8.75
CA ARG A 20 -35.73 7.91 -7.51
C ARG A 20 -35.11 6.91 -6.54
N VAL A 21 -34.06 7.36 -5.86
CA VAL A 21 -33.41 6.65 -4.77
C VAL A 21 -33.81 7.33 -3.45
N LEU A 22 -34.30 6.53 -2.50
CA LEU A 22 -34.67 6.97 -1.16
C LEU A 22 -33.61 6.47 -0.18
N LEU A 23 -32.92 7.39 0.48
CA LEU A 23 -31.92 7.08 1.51
C LEU A 23 -32.42 7.53 2.87
N ASN A 24 -32.55 6.58 3.79
CA ASN A 24 -32.78 6.91 5.19
C ASN A 24 -31.48 7.40 5.85
N HIS A 25 -31.58 7.95 7.06
CA HIS A 25 -30.43 8.48 7.79
C HIS A 25 -29.34 7.43 8.03
N ILE A 26 -29.69 6.20 8.39
CA ILE A 26 -28.71 5.14 8.72
C ILE A 26 -27.90 4.77 7.48
N ASP A 27 -28.58 4.58 6.35
CA ASP A 27 -27.92 4.19 5.11
C ASP A 27 -27.09 5.34 4.54
N LEU A 28 -27.53 6.59 4.71
CA LEU A 28 -26.74 7.76 4.33
C LEU A 28 -25.43 7.85 5.11
N ILE A 29 -25.47 7.67 6.43
CA ILE A 29 -24.26 7.69 7.27
C ILE A 29 -23.31 6.56 6.86
N LYS A 30 -23.82 5.34 6.63
CA LYS A 30 -22.99 4.21 6.16
C LYS A 30 -22.33 4.50 4.81
N LEU A 31 -23.04 5.15 3.89
CA LEU A 31 -22.45 5.55 2.60
C LEU A 31 -21.31 6.56 2.78
N GLN A 32 -21.46 7.52 3.69
CA GLN A 32 -20.41 8.49 4.01
C GLN A 32 -19.21 7.83 4.69
N GLU A 33 -19.45 6.88 5.60
CA GLU A 33 -18.38 6.09 6.22
C GLU A 33 -17.62 5.28 5.17
N LEU A 34 -18.31 4.66 4.22
CA LEU A 34 -17.68 3.92 3.12
C LEU A 34 -16.85 4.83 2.22
N GLU A 35 -17.40 5.98 1.80
CA GLU A 35 -16.69 7.00 1.02
C GLU A 35 -15.40 7.43 1.74
N TRP A 36 -15.50 7.73 3.03
CA TRP A 36 -14.36 8.12 3.84
C TRP A 36 -13.33 7.01 3.95
N CYS A 37 -13.74 5.77 4.26
CA CYS A 37 -12.83 4.63 4.36
C CYS A 37 -12.06 4.38 3.06
N ILE A 38 -12.75 4.42 1.92
CA ILE A 38 -12.14 4.22 0.60
C ILE A 38 -11.13 5.34 0.32
N THR A 39 -11.54 6.59 0.50
CA THR A 39 -10.69 7.76 0.22
C THR A 39 -9.47 7.79 1.13
N ALA A 40 -9.65 7.53 2.43
CA ALA A 40 -8.56 7.48 3.39
C ALA A 40 -7.57 6.36 3.07
N SER A 41 -8.06 5.17 2.68
CA SER A 41 -7.19 4.04 2.32
C SER A 41 -6.38 4.31 1.06
N ILE A 42 -6.98 4.92 0.03
CA ILE A 42 -6.25 5.32 -1.19
C ILE A 42 -5.19 6.36 -0.83
N LYS A 43 -5.57 7.38 -0.06
CA LYS A 43 -4.66 8.46 0.35
C LYS A 43 -3.47 7.93 1.14
N GLU A 44 -3.70 7.04 2.11
CA GLU A 44 -2.62 6.43 2.89
C GLU A 44 -1.66 5.60 2.01
N LYS A 45 -2.20 4.83 1.07
CA LYS A 45 -1.38 4.03 0.16
C LYS A 45 -0.52 4.90 -0.75
N GLU A 46 -1.08 5.98 -1.31
CA GLU A 46 -0.37 6.87 -2.23
C GLU A 46 0.62 7.79 -1.52
N GLU A 47 0.25 8.38 -0.38
CA GLU A 47 1.07 9.40 0.29
C GLU A 47 2.11 8.82 1.24
N LYS A 48 1.88 7.61 1.78
CA LYS A 48 2.78 7.02 2.78
C LYS A 48 3.40 5.72 2.28
N ILE A 49 2.57 4.73 1.94
CA ILE A 49 3.05 3.36 1.70
C ILE A 49 3.90 3.30 0.42
N LYS A 50 3.42 3.88 -0.68
CA LYS A 50 4.12 3.86 -1.97
C LYS A 50 5.49 4.57 -1.91
N PRO A 51 5.63 5.79 -1.37
CA PRO A 51 6.94 6.42 -1.20
C PRO A 51 7.89 5.60 -0.33
N GLU A 52 7.39 4.99 0.75
CA GLU A 52 8.21 4.17 1.64
C GLU A 52 8.73 2.90 0.93
N ILE A 53 7.88 2.21 0.17
CA ILE A 53 8.30 1.06 -0.65
C ILE A 53 9.34 1.47 -1.69
N ILE A 54 9.12 2.58 -2.40
CA ILE A 54 10.08 3.10 -3.39
C ILE A 54 11.42 3.39 -2.73
N LYS A 55 11.40 4.04 -1.57
CA LYS A 55 12.60 4.34 -0.80
C LYS A 55 13.33 3.07 -0.38
N GLN A 56 12.63 2.10 0.19
CA GLN A 56 13.23 0.82 0.59
C GLN A 56 13.87 0.09 -0.59
N ILE A 57 13.20 0.05 -1.75
CA ILE A 57 13.77 -0.52 -2.97
C ILE A 57 15.05 0.23 -3.37
N SER A 58 15.02 1.56 -3.34
CA SER A 58 16.20 2.39 -3.64
C SER A 58 17.36 2.10 -2.69
N ASP A 59 17.09 2.04 -1.38
CA ASP A 59 18.08 1.77 -0.33
C ASP A 59 18.71 0.39 -0.53
N TYR A 60 17.90 -0.64 -0.88
CA TYR A 60 18.42 -1.96 -1.23
C TYR A 60 19.29 -1.95 -2.49
N CYS A 61 18.86 -1.24 -3.54
CA CYS A 61 19.64 -1.11 -4.77
C CYS A 61 20.98 -0.41 -4.53
N GLU A 62 21.00 0.64 -3.71
CA GLU A 62 22.20 1.35 -3.33
C GLU A 62 23.15 0.45 -2.52
N TYR A 63 22.64 -0.23 -1.50
CA TYR A 63 23.41 -1.20 -0.72
C TYR A 63 24.04 -2.29 -1.60
N LEU A 64 23.26 -2.89 -2.50
CA LEU A 64 23.77 -3.93 -3.40
C LEU A 64 24.84 -3.37 -4.34
N ARG A 65 24.66 -2.15 -4.86
CA ARG A 65 25.65 -1.48 -5.70
C ARG A 65 26.95 -1.29 -4.95
N GLU A 66 26.92 -0.75 -3.74
CA GLU A 66 28.11 -0.56 -2.90
C GLU A 66 28.83 -1.89 -2.63
N LYS A 67 28.09 -2.93 -2.28
CA LYS A 67 28.68 -4.26 -2.01
C LYS A 67 29.27 -4.92 -3.25
N CYS A 68 28.66 -4.75 -4.41
CA CYS A 68 29.22 -5.24 -5.66
C CYS A 68 30.50 -4.49 -6.04
N LEU A 69 30.53 -3.15 -5.88
CA LEU A 69 31.73 -2.34 -6.15
C LEU A 69 32.91 -2.69 -5.23
N GLN A 70 32.63 -3.16 -4.00
CA GLN A 70 33.65 -3.63 -3.04
C GLN A 70 34.08 -5.09 -3.26
N SER A 71 33.52 -5.79 -4.25
CA SER A 71 33.82 -7.19 -4.52
C SER A 71 34.86 -7.33 -5.63
N ASP A 72 35.86 -8.17 -5.42
CA ASP A 72 36.87 -8.50 -6.45
C ASP A 72 36.26 -9.28 -7.63
N SER A 73 35.11 -9.92 -7.45
CA SER A 73 34.35 -10.64 -8.47
C SER A 73 32.86 -10.31 -8.38
N PRO A 74 32.42 -9.15 -8.87
CA PRO A 74 31.02 -8.75 -8.80
C PRO A 74 30.13 -9.70 -9.62
N PRO A 75 28.91 -9.97 -9.15
CA PRO A 75 27.98 -10.84 -9.86
C PRO A 75 27.52 -10.20 -11.18
N ASN A 76 27.55 -10.96 -12.27
CA ASN A 76 27.22 -10.49 -13.62
C ASN A 76 25.88 -11.05 -14.15
N ASN A 77 25.22 -11.93 -13.41
CA ASN A 77 23.91 -12.48 -13.73
C ASN A 77 23.09 -12.76 -12.46
N LEU A 78 21.80 -13.05 -12.65
CA LEU A 78 20.85 -13.29 -11.55
C LEU A 78 21.33 -14.40 -10.60
N ARG A 79 21.85 -15.50 -11.14
CA ARG A 79 22.30 -16.66 -10.36
C ARG A 79 23.51 -16.31 -9.48
N GLU A 80 24.46 -15.56 -10.02
CA GLU A 80 25.61 -15.06 -9.27
C GLU A 80 25.18 -14.06 -8.19
N MET A 81 24.19 -13.21 -8.49
CA MET A 81 23.64 -12.26 -7.50
C MET A 81 22.95 -12.99 -6.34
N GLU A 82 22.16 -14.03 -6.61
CA GLU A 82 21.55 -14.86 -5.58
C GLU A 82 22.59 -15.53 -4.68
N ILE A 83 23.67 -16.05 -5.27
CA ILE A 83 24.79 -16.64 -4.52
C ILE A 83 25.51 -15.57 -3.69
N PHE A 84 25.72 -14.38 -4.25
CA PHE A 84 26.34 -13.26 -3.57
C PHE A 84 25.55 -12.83 -2.33
N ILE A 85 24.23 -12.65 -2.46
CA ILE A 85 23.34 -12.26 -1.35
C ILE A 85 23.39 -13.30 -0.23
N ARG A 86 23.20 -14.60 -0.54
CA ARG A 86 23.26 -15.68 0.46
C ARG A 86 24.63 -15.74 1.16
N ASN A 87 25.72 -15.55 0.42
CA ASN A 87 27.07 -15.60 0.99
C ASN A 87 27.36 -14.41 1.91
N VAL A 88 26.79 -13.22 1.63
CA VAL A 88 26.88 -12.06 2.52
C VAL A 88 26.15 -12.32 3.84
N GLU A 89 24.95 -12.90 3.81
CA GLU A 89 24.18 -13.28 5.01
C GLU A 89 24.95 -14.27 5.90
N VAL A 90 25.60 -15.28 5.31
CA VAL A 90 26.42 -16.28 6.04
C VAL A 90 27.69 -15.65 6.66
N ARG A 91 28.28 -14.64 6.02
CA ARG A 91 29.45 -13.92 6.58
C ARG A 91 29.06 -12.99 7.73
N GLN A 92 27.87 -12.37 7.68
CA GLN A 92 27.38 -11.49 8.75
C GLN A 92 27.00 -12.28 10.00
N SER A 93 26.33 -13.43 9.86
CA SER A 93 25.96 -14.31 10.98
C SER A 93 27.19 -14.86 11.74
N LYS A 94 28.31 -15.08 11.05
CA LYS A 94 29.59 -15.48 11.66
C LYS A 94 30.33 -14.34 12.37
N LYS A 95 30.01 -13.08 12.09
CA LYS A 95 30.68 -11.91 12.70
C LYS A 95 30.04 -11.43 13.99
N THR A 96 28.77 -11.75 14.25
CA THR A 96 28.15 -11.62 15.57
C THR A 96 28.73 -12.71 16.48
N PRO A 97 29.55 -12.38 17.49
CA PRO A 97 29.92 -13.36 18.50
C PRO A 97 28.64 -13.75 19.24
N ASN A 98 28.44 -15.05 19.48
CA ASN A 98 27.46 -15.50 20.46
C ASN A 98 27.82 -14.86 21.80
N LEU A 99 27.08 -13.83 22.20
CA LEU A 99 27.08 -13.32 23.57
C LEU A 99 26.32 -14.36 24.42
N GLY A 100 27.04 -15.41 24.80
CA GLY A 100 26.72 -16.28 25.93
C GLY A 100 27.36 -15.75 27.20
#